data_AF-A0A357C6E1-F1
#
_entry.id   AF-A0A357C6E1-F1
#
_cell.length_a   1.000
_cell.length_b   1.000
_cell.length_c   1.000
_cell.angle_alpha   90.00
_cell.angle_beta   90.00
_cell.angle_gamma   90.00
#
_symmetry.space_group_name_H-M   'P 1'
#
loop_
_entity.id
_entity.type
_entity.pdbx_description
1 polymer ?
#
loop_
_entity_poly.entity_id
_entity_poly.type
_entity_poly.pdbx_seq_one_letter_code
_entity_poly.pdbx_strand_id
1 'polypeptide(L)'
;MKIKLIIIFVILLLSSNAIAEVAVKDYLAWKKDDNKSDMLNMYVAGLYQGIEWSNSALRTKNKPPLYCPPAKLKLKYENYIDIIDSQIEHLRNNKTLEGGHPLGAILISGLMRVFPCKD
;
A
#
# COMPACT_ATOMS: atom_id res chain seq x y z
N MET A 1 -3.01 45.22 13.12
CA MET A 1 -3.16 43.83 13.66
C MET A 1 -4.16 42.98 12.88
N LYS A 2 -5.38 43.47 12.58
CA LYS A 2 -6.43 42.67 11.90
C LYS A 2 -6.04 42.12 10.51
N ILE A 3 -5.36 42.91 9.67
CA ILE A 3 -4.90 42.48 8.34
C ILE A 3 -3.90 41.32 8.41
N LYS A 4 -2.96 41.33 9.38
CA LYS A 4 -2.00 40.22 9.57
C LYS A 4 -2.72 38.92 9.96
N LEU A 5 -3.77 39.02 10.78
CA LEU A 5 -4.60 37.87 11.16
C LEU A 5 -5.38 37.29 9.97
N ILE A 6 -5.92 38.16 9.12
CA ILE A 6 -6.65 37.76 7.89
C ILE A 6 -5.70 37.04 6.93
N ILE A 7 -4.49 37.56 6.72
CA ILE A 7 -3.49 36.92 5.85
C ILE A 7 -3.11 35.53 6.37
N ILE A 8 -2.88 35.38 7.69
CA ILE A 8 -2.56 34.07 8.30
C ILE A 8 -3.73 33.09 8.11
N PHE A 9 -4.97 33.55 8.31
CA PHE A 9 -6.16 32.72 8.12
C PHE A 9 -6.32 32.26 6.67
N VAL A 10 -6.07 33.14 5.69
CA VAL A 10 -6.11 32.79 4.26
C VAL A 10 -5.02 31.78 3.88
N ILE A 11 -3.80 31.89 4.44
CA ILE A 11 -2.71 30.94 4.17
C ILE A 11 -3.05 29.54 4.69
N LEU A 12 -3.69 29.43 5.85
CA LEU A 12 -4.11 28.13 6.40
C LEU A 12 -5.16 27.43 5.52
N LEU A 13 -5.99 28.20 4.82
CA LEU A 13 -7.01 27.68 3.88
C LEU A 13 -6.42 27.21 2.54
N LEU A 14 -5.15 27.47 2.26
CA LEU A 14 -4.46 26.98 1.06
C LEU A 14 -3.85 25.58 1.22
N SER A 15 -4.18 24.86 2.30
CA SER A 15 -3.73 23.48 2.50
C SER A 15 -4.42 22.54 1.51
N SER A 16 -3.68 22.06 0.51
CA SER A 16 -4.14 21.00 -0.40
C SER A 16 -4.01 19.63 0.26
N ASN A 17 -4.97 18.74 0.03
CA ASN A 17 -4.81 17.33 0.37
C ASN A 17 -3.64 16.74 -0.43
N ALA A 18 -2.61 16.25 0.26
CA ALA A 18 -1.55 15.48 -0.37
C ALA A 18 -2.08 14.07 -0.69
N ILE A 19 -2.36 13.79 -1.96
CA ILE A 19 -2.69 12.44 -2.42
C ILE A 19 -1.37 11.75 -2.77
N ALA A 20 -0.71 11.18 -1.76
CA ALA A 20 0.58 10.52 -1.91
C ALA A 20 0.47 9.01 -2.19
N GLU A 21 -0.72 8.43 -2.05
CA GLU A 21 -0.96 7.00 -2.25
C GLU A 21 -1.00 6.68 -3.75
N VAL A 22 -0.22 5.68 -4.17
CA VAL A 22 -0.20 5.21 -5.56
C VAL A 22 -1.43 4.35 -5.79
N ALA A 23 -2.20 4.67 -6.83
CA ALA A 23 -3.37 3.89 -7.21
C ALA A 23 -2.98 2.71 -8.12
N VAL A 24 -3.84 1.69 -8.20
CA VAL A 24 -3.64 0.52 -9.08
C VAL A 24 -3.37 0.92 -10.53
N LYS A 25 -4.09 1.92 -11.05
CA LYS A 25 -3.90 2.39 -12.43
C LYS A 25 -2.47 2.89 -12.67
N ASP A 26 -1.87 3.56 -11.68
CA ASP A 26 -0.55 4.15 -11.77
C ASP A 26 0.52 3.05 -11.65
N TYR A 27 0.31 2.10 -10.73
CA TYR A 27 1.12 0.87 -10.65
C TYR A 27 1.19 0.13 -12.00
N LEU A 28 0.03 -0.10 -12.64
CA LEU A 28 -0.05 -0.80 -13.93
C LEU A 28 0.59 0.00 -15.07
N ALA A 29 0.60 1.33 -14.99
CA ALA A 29 1.28 2.20 -15.93
C ALA A 29 2.80 2.17 -15.73
N TRP A 30 3.27 2.33 -14.49
CA TRP A 30 4.70 2.32 -14.14
C TRP A 30 5.36 0.99 -14.43
N LYS A 31 4.65 -0.13 -14.26
CA LYS A 31 5.16 -1.46 -14.58
C LYS A 31 5.48 -1.65 -16.08
N LYS A 32 4.89 -0.83 -16.96
CA LYS A 32 5.12 -0.86 -18.42
C LYS A 32 6.16 0.16 -18.89
N ASP A 33 6.63 1.02 -17.98
CA ASP A 33 7.60 2.06 -18.27
C ASP A 33 8.91 1.72 -17.57
N ASP A 34 9.91 1.28 -18.34
CA ASP A 34 11.21 0.86 -17.81
C ASP A 34 11.89 1.98 -17.01
N ASN A 35 11.61 3.25 -17.31
CA ASN A 35 12.15 4.42 -16.61
C ASN A 35 11.53 4.63 -15.22
N LYS A 36 10.45 3.90 -14.90
CA LYS A 36 9.75 3.95 -13.60
C LYS A 36 10.03 2.73 -12.74
N SER A 37 10.84 1.79 -13.21
CA SER A 37 11.18 0.57 -12.47
C SER A 37 11.75 0.86 -11.08
N ASP A 38 12.74 1.75 -10.97
CA ASP A 38 13.35 2.13 -9.68
C ASP A 38 12.35 2.79 -8.73
N MET A 39 11.51 3.70 -9.24
CA MET A 39 10.47 4.35 -8.46
C MET A 39 9.45 3.34 -7.93
N LEU A 40 9.03 2.40 -8.79
CA LEU A 40 8.12 1.33 -8.42
C LEU A 40 8.75 0.40 -7.36
N ASN A 41 10.01 0.03 -7.54
CA ASN A 41 10.78 -0.80 -6.61
C ASN A 41 10.83 -0.15 -5.23
N MET A 42 11.20 1.14 -5.16
CA MET A 42 11.26 1.90 -3.92
C MET A 42 9.89 2.02 -3.24
N TYR A 43 8.83 2.30 -4.02
CA TYR A 43 7.49 2.46 -3.47
C TYR A 43 6.95 1.16 -2.88
N VAL A 44 7.02 0.06 -3.63
CA VAL A 44 6.62 -1.27 -3.17
C VAL A 44 7.49 -1.72 -1.99
N ALA A 45 8.77 -1.36 -1.99
CA ALA A 45 9.66 -1.64 -0.86
C ALA A 45 9.26 -0.93 0.43
N GLY A 46 8.87 0.34 0.34
CA GLY A 46 8.31 1.07 1.48
C GLY A 46 7.01 0.45 1.98
N LEU A 47 6.11 0.09 1.07
CA LEU A 47 4.83 -0.54 1.41
C LEU A 47 5.00 -1.85 2.17
N TYR A 48 5.79 -2.80 1.64
CA TYR A 48 5.92 -4.09 2.31
C TYR A 48 6.64 -3.96 3.65
N GLN A 49 7.65 -3.07 3.77
CA GLN A 49 8.34 -2.83 5.05
C GLN A 49 7.38 -2.27 6.11
N GLY A 50 6.54 -1.30 5.73
CA GLY A 50 5.52 -0.74 6.61
C GLY A 50 4.53 -1.80 7.09
N ILE A 51 4.04 -2.63 6.17
CA ILE A 51 3.12 -3.74 6.48
C ILE A 51 3.80 -4.77 7.40
N GLU A 52 5.06 -5.14 7.14
CA GLU A 52 5.83 -6.06 8.00
C GLU A 52 5.97 -5.51 9.42
N TRP A 53 6.31 -4.22 9.56
CA TRP A 53 6.42 -3.55 10.86
C TRP A 53 5.08 -3.51 11.59
N SER A 54 3.99 -3.14 10.91
CA SER A 54 2.65 -3.18 11.50
C SER A 54 2.28 -4.57 11.97
N ASN A 55 2.55 -5.59 11.15
CA ASN A 55 2.26 -6.98 11.47
C ASN A 55 3.10 -7.48 12.66
N SER A 56 4.37 -7.09 12.74
CA SER A 56 5.27 -7.38 13.86
C SER A 56 4.83 -6.68 15.14
N ALA A 57 4.44 -5.40 15.07
CA ALA A 57 3.95 -4.63 16.20
C ALA A 57 2.67 -5.21 16.82
N LEU A 58 1.81 -5.85 16.02
CA LEU A 58 0.65 -6.58 16.54
C LEU A 58 1.08 -7.85 17.28
N ARG A 59 2.01 -8.62 16.72
CA ARG A 59 2.55 -9.81 17.37
C ARG A 59 3.19 -9.49 18.73
N THR A 60 4.00 -8.45 18.81
CA THR A 60 4.65 -8.06 20.08
C THR A 60 3.66 -7.57 21.14
N LYS A 61 2.49 -7.09 20.71
CA LYS A 61 1.38 -6.68 21.59
C LYS A 61 0.39 -7.81 21.88
N ASN A 62 0.69 -9.06 21.51
CA ASN A 62 -0.22 -10.21 21.61
C ASN A 62 -1.60 -9.94 20.98
N LYS A 63 -1.63 -9.14 19.91
CA LYS A 63 -2.83 -8.90 19.11
C LYS A 63 -2.82 -9.79 17.87
N PRO A 64 -4.00 -10.13 17.31
CA PRO A 64 -4.08 -10.83 16.03
C PRO A 64 -3.26 -10.08 14.96
N PRO A 65 -2.30 -10.75 14.28
CA PRO A 65 -1.58 -10.16 13.16
C PRO A 65 -2.50 -9.92 11.96
N LEU A 66 -2.06 -9.06 11.05
CA LEU A 66 -2.78 -8.78 9.79
C LEU A 66 -2.74 -10.00 8.86
N TYR A 67 -1.61 -10.70 8.80
CA TYR A 67 -1.42 -11.92 7.99
C TYR A 67 -0.38 -12.85 8.64
N CYS A 68 -0.43 -14.13 8.31
CA CYS A 68 0.35 -15.20 8.95
C CYS A 68 1.19 -16.00 7.94
N PRO A 69 2.40 -15.51 7.59
CA PRO A 69 3.26 -16.22 6.65
C PRO A 69 3.80 -17.52 7.30
N PRO A 70 4.09 -18.58 6.51
CA PRO A 70 4.71 -19.79 7.02
C PRO A 70 6.05 -19.50 7.71
N ALA A 71 6.35 -20.19 8.83
CA ALA A 71 7.49 -19.88 9.69
C ALA A 71 8.88 -19.90 9.00
N LYS A 72 9.03 -20.67 7.92
CA LYS A 72 10.29 -20.78 7.15
C LYS A 72 10.30 -19.93 5.88
N LEU A 73 9.20 -19.23 5.58
CA LEU A 73 9.10 -18.41 4.38
C LEU A 73 9.68 -17.03 4.67
N LYS A 74 10.75 -16.70 3.95
CA LYS A 74 11.25 -15.32 3.83
C LYS A 74 10.73 -14.75 2.52
N LEU A 75 9.77 -13.85 2.60
CA LEU A 75 9.27 -13.13 1.43
C LEU A 75 10.36 -12.20 0.90
N LYS A 76 10.55 -12.23 -0.41
CA LYS A 76 11.41 -11.30 -1.15
C LYS A 76 10.55 -10.28 -1.87
N TYR A 77 11.19 -9.21 -2.37
CA TYR A 77 10.55 -8.16 -3.15
C TYR A 77 9.62 -8.72 -4.24
N GLU A 78 10.09 -9.71 -4.99
CA GLU A 78 9.37 -10.31 -6.10
C GLU A 78 8.07 -10.98 -5.63
N ASN A 79 8.07 -11.59 -4.44
CA ASN A 79 6.87 -12.20 -3.89
C ASN A 79 5.79 -11.15 -3.59
N TYR A 80 6.16 -9.94 -3.16
CA TYR A 80 5.18 -8.89 -2.92
C TYR A 80 4.58 -8.36 -4.24
N ILE A 81 5.39 -8.28 -5.30
CA ILE A 81 4.89 -7.96 -6.65
C ILE A 81 3.90 -9.02 -7.14
N ASP A 82 4.26 -10.30 -7.02
CA ASP A 82 3.38 -11.40 -7.42
C ASP A 82 2.05 -11.39 -6.64
N ILE A 83 2.10 -11.07 -5.35
CA ILE A 83 0.90 -10.97 -4.49
C ILE A 83 0.02 -9.79 -4.92
N ILE A 84 0.62 -8.63 -5.23
CA ILE A 84 -0.09 -7.47 -5.78
C ILE A 84 -0.78 -7.85 -7.08
N ASP A 85 -0.05 -8.42 -8.04
CA ASP A 85 -0.58 -8.80 -9.34
C ASP A 85 -1.71 -9.82 -9.22
N SER A 86 -1.51 -10.86 -8.39
CA SER A 86 -2.52 -11.88 -8.12
C SER A 86 -3.78 -11.28 -7.48
N GLN A 87 -3.63 -10.30 -6.59
CA GLN A 87 -4.78 -9.62 -5.99
C GLN A 87 -5.52 -8.73 -6.98
N ILE A 88 -4.80 -8.00 -7.84
CA ILE A 88 -5.40 -7.21 -8.93
C ILE A 88 -6.20 -8.11 -9.86
N GLU A 89 -5.65 -9.26 -10.24
CA GLU A 89 -6.34 -10.24 -11.08
C GLU A 89 -7.59 -10.80 -10.39
N HIS A 90 -7.47 -11.19 -9.12
CA HIS A 90 -8.60 -11.66 -8.31
C HIS A 90 -9.76 -10.65 -8.28
N LEU A 91 -9.46 -9.37 -8.03
CA LEU A 91 -10.46 -8.30 -8.03
C LEU A 91 -11.04 -8.04 -9.42
N ARG A 92 -10.22 -8.13 -10.48
CA ARG A 92 -10.66 -7.97 -11.86
C ARG A 92 -11.67 -9.06 -12.23
N ASN A 93 -11.36 -10.31 -11.90
CA ASN A 93 -12.22 -11.47 -12.18
C ASN A 93 -13.55 -11.37 -11.42
N ASN A 94 -13.53 -10.79 -10.22
CA ASN A 94 -14.73 -10.54 -9.41
C ASN A 94 -15.47 -9.24 -9.78
N LYS A 95 -15.00 -8.49 -10.79
CA LYS A 95 -15.55 -7.18 -11.21
C LYS A 95 -15.59 -6.13 -10.08
N THR A 96 -14.68 -6.23 -9.12
CA THR A 96 -14.55 -5.30 -7.98
C THR A 96 -13.26 -4.47 -8.05
N LEU A 97 -12.51 -4.57 -9.14
CA LEU A 97 -11.31 -3.77 -9.33
C LEU A 97 -11.66 -2.35 -9.77
N GLU A 98 -11.37 -1.37 -8.91
CA GLU A 98 -11.39 0.04 -9.28
C GLU A 98 -9.95 0.55 -9.47
N GLY A 99 -9.70 1.29 -10.57
CA GLY A 99 -8.36 1.81 -10.87
C GLY A 99 -7.83 2.79 -9.81
N GLY A 100 -8.72 3.39 -9.03
CA GLY A 100 -8.39 4.28 -7.91
C GLY A 100 -8.07 3.57 -6.60
N HIS A 101 -8.15 2.23 -6.53
CA HIS A 101 -7.81 1.51 -5.31
C HIS A 101 -6.34 1.78 -4.89
N PRO A 102 -6.10 2.09 -3.59
CA PRO A 102 -4.76 2.22 -3.03
C PRO A 102 -3.93 0.96 -3.21
N LEU A 103 -2.70 1.09 -3.71
CA LEU A 103 -1.81 -0.06 -3.88
C LEU A 103 -1.45 -0.72 -2.55
N GLY A 104 -1.30 0.07 -1.47
CA GLY A 104 -1.10 -0.47 -0.13
C GLY A 104 -2.26 -1.36 0.33
N ALA A 105 -3.51 -0.97 0.03
CA ALA A 105 -4.70 -1.76 0.32
C ALA A 105 -4.74 -3.07 -0.50
N ILE A 106 -4.33 -3.00 -1.78
CA ILE A 106 -4.19 -4.20 -2.61
C ILE A 106 -3.18 -5.16 -2.00
N LEU A 107 -2.00 -4.67 -1.61
CA LEU A 107 -0.95 -5.52 -1.05
C LEU A 107 -1.38 -6.19 0.26
N ILE A 108 -1.93 -5.43 1.22
CA ILE A 108 -2.38 -6.01 2.49
C ILE A 108 -3.50 -7.03 2.30
N SER A 109 -4.50 -6.74 1.46
CA SER A 109 -5.58 -7.70 1.17
C SER A 109 -5.05 -8.95 0.44
N GLY A 110 -4.08 -8.78 -0.46
CA GLY A 110 -3.38 -9.90 -1.09
C GLY A 110 -2.64 -10.77 -0.08
N LEU A 111 -1.90 -10.16 0.84
CA LEU A 111 -1.20 -10.87 1.91
C LEU A 111 -2.17 -11.62 2.84
N MET A 112 -3.30 -11.01 3.19
CA MET A 112 -4.35 -11.66 3.99
C MET A 112 -4.96 -12.87 3.28
N ARG A 113 -5.18 -12.78 1.96
CA ARG A 113 -5.73 -13.87 1.14
C ARG A 113 -4.73 -15.01 0.97
N VAL A 114 -3.46 -14.69 0.74
CA VAL A 114 -2.40 -15.69 0.48
C VAL A 114 -1.90 -16.34 1.79
N PHE A 115 -1.88 -15.58 2.88
CA PHE A 115 -1.40 -16.00 4.19
C PHE A 115 -2.44 -15.74 5.29
N PRO A 116 -3.62 -16.38 5.22
CA PRO A 116 -4.64 -16.20 6.23
C PRO A 116 -4.14 -16.70 7.58
N CYS A 117 -4.46 -15.96 8.64
CA CYS A 117 -4.28 -16.44 10.00
C CYS A 117 -5.34 -17.49 10.30
N LYS A 118 -4.92 -18.58 10.95
CA LYS A 118 -5.84 -19.58 11.48
C LYS A 118 -6.35 -19.09 12.84
N ASP A 119 -7.64 -19.28 13.09
CA ASP A 119 -8.26 -19.06 14.40
C ASP A 119 -7.71 -20.04 15.46
#